data_AF-A0A1J4Q488-F1
#
_entry.id   AF-A0A1J4Q488-F1
#
_cell.length_a   1.000
_cell.length_b   1.000
_cell.length_c   1.000
_cell.angle_alpha   90.00
_cell.angle_beta   90.00
_cell.angle_gamma   90.00
#
_symmetry.space_group_name_H-M   'P 1'
#
loop_
_entity.id
_entity.type
_entity.pdbx_description
1 polymer ?
#
loop_
_entity_poly.entity_id
_entity_poly.type
_entity_poly.pdbx_seq_one_letter_code
_entity_poly.pdbx_strand_id
1 'polypeptide(L)'
;MLAITLGTYRTFQLNEYGQSSAGWRPGLTDEEAYEAARGRWKLGARADRERYVLFTAMGIVVLAVEIDSISNPDPDGRRTVSGVILKPGHPVYDKYVGGEAPVGKSQNPVQYFDAPFDRTVCACGCGTETPSGRNFVAGHDQRAIHERIAKVGGVVPFLEWFDKEWTQSK
;
A
#
# COMPACT_ATOMS: atom_id res chain seq x y z
N MET A 1 1.43 -1.59 5.73
CA MET A 1 2.43 -2.02 4.75
C MET A 1 1.90 -3.16 3.90
N LEU A 2 2.26 -3.19 2.61
CA LEU A 2 1.88 -4.22 1.66
C LEU A 2 2.89 -5.39 1.68
N ALA A 3 2.40 -6.63 1.61
CA ALA A 3 3.22 -7.83 1.42
C ALA A 3 2.69 -8.63 0.22
N ILE A 4 3.57 -8.97 -0.72
CA ILE A 4 3.23 -9.73 -1.93
C ILE A 4 4.07 -11.00 -1.97
N THR A 5 3.40 -12.15 -1.95
CA THR A 5 4.05 -13.45 -2.07
C THR A 5 4.29 -13.82 -3.53
N LEU A 6 5.54 -14.06 -3.89
CA LEU A 6 6.00 -14.48 -5.20
C LEU A 6 5.93 -16.01 -5.32
N GLY A 7 5.48 -16.46 -6.49
CA GLY A 7 5.54 -17.87 -6.88
C GLY A 7 6.93 -18.29 -7.37
N THR A 8 7.04 -19.52 -7.85
CA THR A 8 8.25 -20.04 -8.48
C THR A 8 8.66 -19.18 -9.68
N TYR A 9 9.95 -18.85 -9.78
CA TYR A 9 10.49 -18.12 -10.91
C TYR A 9 10.23 -18.84 -12.23
N ARG A 10 9.81 -18.06 -13.23
CA ARG A 10 9.66 -18.49 -14.61
C ARG A 10 9.93 -17.32 -15.55
N THR A 11 10.42 -17.64 -16.74
CA THR A 11 10.57 -16.70 -17.85
C THR A 11 9.57 -17.02 -18.95
N PHE A 12 9.23 -16.01 -19.73
CA PHE A 12 8.30 -16.11 -20.87
C PHE A 12 8.62 -14.99 -21.88
N GLN A 13 8.01 -15.05 -23.07
CA GLN A 13 8.16 -13.98 -24.05
C GLN A 13 7.58 -12.67 -23.53
N LEU A 14 8.18 -11.54 -23.92
CA LEU A 14 7.74 -10.21 -23.53
C LEU A 14 6.24 -10.06 -23.81
N ASN A 15 5.46 -9.83 -22.75
CA ASN A 15 4.01 -9.66 -22.86
C ASN A 15 3.65 -8.19 -23.15
N GLU A 16 2.36 -7.94 -23.40
CA GLU A 16 1.81 -6.60 -23.66
C GLU A 16 1.99 -5.60 -22.48
N TYR A 17 2.35 -6.10 -21.30
CA TYR A 17 2.62 -5.31 -20.09
C TYR A 17 4.12 -5.10 -19.85
N GLY A 18 4.97 -5.44 -20.82
CA GLY A 18 6.41 -5.23 -20.74
C GLY A 18 7.15 -6.22 -19.83
N GLN A 19 6.53 -7.35 -19.48
CA GLN A 19 7.13 -8.36 -18.59
C GLN A 19 7.61 -9.57 -19.38
N SER A 20 8.77 -10.11 -19.00
CA SER A 20 9.35 -11.35 -19.55
C SER A 20 9.68 -12.39 -18.47
N SER A 21 9.39 -12.08 -17.21
CA SER A 21 9.60 -13.00 -16.08
C SER A 21 8.58 -12.75 -14.97
N ALA A 22 8.42 -13.75 -14.10
CA ALA A 22 7.60 -13.64 -12.89
C ALA A 22 8.10 -14.59 -11.81
N GLY A 23 7.85 -14.25 -10.55
CA GLY A 23 8.20 -15.09 -9.40
C GLY A 23 9.62 -14.85 -8.90
N TRP A 24 10.13 -15.76 -8.08
CA TRP A 24 11.47 -15.63 -7.48
C TRP A 24 12.17 -16.98 -7.36
N ARG A 25 13.51 -16.94 -7.40
CA ARG A 25 14.41 -18.06 -7.12
C ARG A 25 15.65 -17.55 -6.40
N PRO A 26 16.37 -18.40 -5.64
CA PRO A 26 17.66 -18.04 -5.09
C PRO A 26 18.66 -17.57 -6.16
N GLY A 27 19.43 -16.55 -5.82
CA GLY A 27 20.51 -16.01 -6.65
C GLY A 27 20.09 -14.95 -7.68
N LEU A 28 18.82 -14.50 -7.69
CA LEU A 28 18.46 -13.27 -8.41
C LEU A 28 19.05 -12.05 -7.71
N THR A 29 19.47 -11.04 -8.49
CA THR A 29 19.76 -9.71 -7.93
C THR A 29 18.48 -9.02 -7.48
N ASP A 30 18.59 -7.96 -6.69
CA ASP A 30 17.43 -7.16 -6.28
C ASP A 30 16.66 -6.61 -7.50
N GLU A 31 17.39 -6.19 -8.53
CA GLU A 31 16.82 -5.64 -9.76
C GLU A 31 16.11 -6.72 -10.58
N GLU A 32 16.69 -7.92 -10.70
CA GLU A 32 16.02 -9.05 -11.34
C GLU A 32 14.78 -9.49 -10.56
N ALA A 33 14.87 -9.53 -9.23
CA ALA A 33 13.74 -9.82 -8.36
C ALA A 33 12.66 -8.75 -8.49
N TYR A 34 13.04 -7.48 -8.58
CA TYR A 34 12.10 -6.37 -8.75
C TYR A 34 11.38 -6.42 -10.09
N GLU A 35 12.11 -6.63 -11.19
CA GLU A 35 11.51 -6.75 -12.52
C GLU A 35 10.56 -7.97 -12.61
N ALA A 36 10.93 -9.10 -12.02
CA ALA A 36 10.06 -10.27 -11.93
C ALA A 36 8.85 -10.06 -10.99
N ALA A 37 8.99 -9.18 -9.98
CA ALA A 37 7.96 -8.85 -9.01
C ALA A 37 7.03 -7.71 -9.46
N ARG A 38 7.42 -6.93 -10.48
CA ARG A 38 6.66 -5.84 -11.14
C ARG A 38 5.42 -6.34 -11.91
N GLY A 39 4.95 -7.54 -11.56
CA GLY A 39 3.75 -8.22 -12.00
C GLY A 39 2.46 -7.41 -11.86
N ARG A 40 1.37 -8.01 -12.35
CA ARG A 40 0.01 -7.47 -12.25
C ARG A 40 -0.71 -8.07 -11.04
N TRP A 41 -1.04 -7.25 -10.05
CA TRP A 41 -1.59 -7.69 -8.76
C TRP A 41 -3.03 -7.21 -8.56
N LYS A 42 -3.88 -8.01 -7.90
CA LYS A 42 -5.21 -7.55 -7.47
C LYS A 42 -5.08 -6.72 -6.20
N LEU A 43 -4.93 -5.41 -6.35
CA LEU A 43 -4.74 -4.47 -5.24
C LEU A 43 -6.03 -3.69 -4.97
N GLY A 44 -6.52 -3.73 -3.72
CA GLY A 44 -7.66 -2.91 -3.30
C GLY A 44 -7.26 -1.47 -2.97
N ALA A 45 -8.25 -0.61 -2.72
CA ALA A 45 -8.06 0.82 -2.41
C ALA A 45 -7.15 1.11 -1.19
N ARG A 46 -6.93 0.12 -0.31
CA ARG A 46 -5.95 0.24 0.79
C ARG A 46 -4.53 0.44 0.27
N ALA A 47 -4.17 -0.20 -0.85
CA ALA A 47 -2.82 -0.14 -1.41
C ALA A 47 -2.36 1.29 -1.72
N ASP A 48 -3.28 2.17 -2.11
CA ASP A 48 -3.00 3.58 -2.44
C ASP A 48 -2.51 4.42 -1.25
N ARG A 49 -2.56 3.86 -0.03
CA ARG A 49 -2.15 4.51 1.21
C ARG A 49 -0.93 3.85 1.85
N GLU A 50 -0.41 2.79 1.24
CA GLU A 50 0.77 2.08 1.75
C GLU A 50 2.01 2.74 1.16
N ARG A 51 3.03 2.97 2.00
CA ARG A 51 4.29 3.58 1.52
C ARG A 51 5.32 2.55 1.06
N TYR A 52 5.21 1.33 1.55
CA TYR A 52 6.18 0.28 1.28
C TYR A 52 5.51 -1.03 0.89
N VAL A 53 6.17 -1.77 0.01
CA VAL A 53 5.84 -3.16 -0.32
C VAL A 53 7.03 -4.07 -0.01
N LEU A 54 6.74 -5.18 0.64
CA LEU A 54 7.65 -6.29 0.80
C LEU A 54 7.28 -7.39 -0.18
N PHE A 55 8.24 -7.88 -0.96
CA PHE A 55 8.07 -9.11 -1.71
C PHE A 55 8.64 -10.27 -0.92
N THR A 56 7.87 -11.35 -0.84
CA THR A 56 8.23 -12.54 -0.08
C THR A 56 8.27 -13.74 -1.00
N ALA A 57 9.16 -14.68 -0.72
CA ALA A 57 9.22 -15.96 -1.41
C ALA A 57 9.73 -17.01 -0.43
N MET A 58 9.21 -18.24 -0.51
CA MET A 58 9.65 -19.34 0.36
C MET A 58 9.61 -19.02 1.87
N GLY A 59 8.71 -18.13 2.31
CA GLY A 59 8.56 -17.71 3.71
C GLY A 59 9.53 -16.64 4.20
N ILE A 60 10.38 -16.10 3.32
CA ILE A 60 11.31 -15.00 3.65
C ILE A 60 10.98 -13.74 2.85
N VAL A 61 11.37 -12.58 3.36
CA VAL A 61 11.32 -11.32 2.62
C VAL A 61 12.56 -11.24 1.72
N VAL A 62 12.34 -11.16 0.41
CA VAL A 62 13.42 -11.16 -0.59
C VAL A 62 13.70 -9.79 -1.18
N LEU A 63 12.75 -8.85 -1.05
CA LEU A 63 12.90 -7.49 -1.57
C LEU A 63 11.98 -6.53 -0.79
N ALA A 64 12.43 -5.31 -0.59
CA ALA A 64 11.63 -4.22 -0.04
C ALA A 64 11.69 -3.01 -0.98
N VAL A 65 10.55 -2.36 -1.21
CA VAL A 65 10.42 -1.25 -2.15
C VAL A 65 9.60 -0.13 -1.51
N GLU A 66 10.06 1.12 -1.63
CA GLU A 66 9.23 2.31 -1.39
C GLU A 66 8.38 2.58 -2.61
N ILE A 67 7.07 2.72 -2.41
CA ILE A 67 6.09 2.84 -3.46
C ILE A 67 6.03 4.30 -3.92
N ASP A 68 6.41 4.54 -5.18
CA ASP A 68 6.23 5.86 -5.81
C ASP A 68 4.82 6.00 -6.37
N SER A 69 4.32 4.93 -6.99
CA SER A 69 3.01 4.92 -7.63
C SER A 69 2.45 3.51 -7.78
N ILE A 70 1.12 3.45 -7.87
CA ILE A 70 0.39 2.23 -8.23
C ILE A 70 -0.46 2.57 -9.45
N SER A 71 -0.31 1.80 -10.52
CA SER A 71 -1.04 2.04 -11.77
C SER A 71 -2.56 2.02 -11.55
N ASN A 72 -3.29 2.66 -12.47
CA ASN A 72 -4.72 2.41 -12.61
C ASN A 72 -4.98 0.92 -12.90
N PRO A 73 -6.17 0.40 -12.55
CA PRO A 73 -6.56 -0.95 -12.88
C PRO A 73 -6.60 -1.13 -14.40
N ASP A 74 -5.99 -2.20 -14.87
CA ASP A 74 -6.12 -2.70 -16.24
C ASP A 74 -7.49 -3.40 -16.47
N PRO A 75 -7.79 -3.91 -17.68
CA PRO A 75 -9.09 -4.55 -17.96
C PRO A 75 -9.43 -5.75 -17.07
N ASP A 76 -8.44 -6.42 -16.46
CA ASP A 76 -8.67 -7.53 -15.52
C ASP A 76 -8.76 -7.04 -14.05
N GLY A 77 -8.78 -5.72 -13.83
CA GLY A 77 -8.79 -5.09 -12.53
C GLY A 77 -7.48 -5.25 -11.76
N ARG A 78 -6.37 -5.54 -12.44
CA ARG A 78 -5.05 -5.68 -11.82
C ARG A 78 -4.25 -4.39 -11.96
N ARG A 79 -3.30 -4.22 -11.04
CA ARG A 79 -2.52 -3.00 -10.85
C ARG A 79 -1.05 -3.36 -10.66
N THR A 80 -0.17 -2.46 -11.08
CA THR A 80 1.28 -2.62 -10.99
C THR A 80 1.83 -1.62 -9.98
N VAL A 81 2.69 -2.10 -9.07
CA VAL A 81 3.43 -1.26 -8.14
C VAL A 81 4.72 -0.81 -8.81
N SER A 82 5.02 0.49 -8.75
CA SER A 82 6.31 1.06 -9.16
C SER A 82 6.90 1.87 -8.01
N GLY A 83 8.20 1.81 -7.87
CA GLY A 83 8.91 2.34 -6.74
C GLY A 83 10.42 2.19 -6.81
N VAL A 84 11.07 2.51 -5.70
CA VAL A 84 12.52 2.44 -5.52
C VAL A 84 12.86 1.26 -4.61
N ILE A 85 13.81 0.42 -5.06
CA ILE A 85 14.35 -0.68 -4.25
C ILE A 85 15.08 -0.10 -3.03
N LEU A 86 14.67 -0.54 -1.85
CA LEU A 86 15.36 -0.20 -0.61
C LEU A 86 16.65 -1.02 -0.48
N LYS A 87 17.68 -0.40 0.09
CA LYS A 87 19.03 -0.98 0.21
C LYS A 87 19.47 -1.01 1.69
N PRO A 88 20.54 -1.76 2.03
CA PRO A 88 21.10 -1.77 3.39
C PRO A 88 21.32 -0.36 3.96
N GLY A 89 20.96 -0.17 5.23
CA GLY A 89 20.98 1.13 5.91
C GLY A 89 19.62 1.83 5.93
N HIS A 90 18.64 1.36 5.15
CA HIS A 90 17.25 1.83 5.26
C HIS A 90 16.50 1.03 6.34
N PRO A 91 15.78 1.66 7.29
CA PRO A 91 15.17 0.96 8.42
C PRO A 91 14.21 -0.18 8.05
N VAL A 92 13.45 -0.03 6.97
CA VAL A 92 12.55 -1.09 6.46
C VAL A 92 13.36 -2.25 5.87
N TYR A 93 14.45 -1.96 5.15
CA TYR A 93 15.32 -3.00 4.60
C TYR A 93 15.94 -3.81 5.75
N ASP A 94 16.61 -3.11 6.65
CA ASP A 94 17.37 -3.70 7.75
C ASP A 94 16.49 -4.51 8.71
N LYS A 95 15.21 -4.14 8.82
CA LYS A 95 14.23 -4.87 9.64
C LYS A 95 13.77 -6.17 8.98
N TYR A 96 13.50 -6.15 7.67
CA TYR A 96 12.71 -7.19 7.03
C TYR A 96 13.48 -8.05 6.04
N VAL A 97 14.33 -7.47 5.20
CA VAL A 97 14.96 -8.23 4.09
C VAL A 97 15.86 -9.32 4.64
N GLY A 98 15.69 -10.54 4.12
CA GLY A 98 16.34 -11.77 4.60
C GLY A 98 15.69 -12.41 5.83
N GLY A 99 14.75 -11.72 6.50
CA GLY A 99 13.98 -12.24 7.63
C GLY A 99 12.74 -13.02 7.21
N GLU A 100 12.05 -13.59 8.21
CA GLU A 100 10.77 -14.27 8.01
C GLU A 100 9.69 -13.30 7.49
N ALA A 101 8.84 -13.79 6.58
CA ALA A 101 7.71 -13.01 6.08
C ALA A 101 6.79 -12.58 7.24
N PRO A 102 6.46 -11.27 7.36
CA PRO A 102 5.62 -10.76 8.46
C PRO A 102 4.13 -11.11 8.31
N VAL A 103 3.80 -11.96 7.34
CA VAL A 103 2.43 -12.41 7.04
C VAL A 103 2.41 -13.94 6.94
N GLY A 104 1.36 -14.55 7.47
CA GLY A 104 1.18 -16.01 7.40
C GLY A 104 0.80 -16.51 6.00
N LYS A 105 0.81 -17.83 5.83
CA LYS A 105 0.40 -18.48 4.56
C LYS A 105 -1.05 -18.12 4.21
N SER A 106 -1.25 -17.69 2.96
CA SER A 106 -2.55 -17.28 2.41
C SER A 106 -2.67 -17.75 0.97
N GLN A 107 -3.90 -18.04 0.52
CA GLN A 107 -4.20 -18.29 -0.89
C GLN A 107 -4.14 -17.00 -1.72
N ASN A 108 -4.44 -15.86 -1.11
CA ASN A 108 -4.24 -14.55 -1.74
C ASN A 108 -2.78 -14.12 -1.52
N PRO A 109 -1.99 -13.93 -2.60
CA PRO A 109 -0.60 -13.50 -2.48
C PRO A 109 -0.47 -12.07 -1.97
N VAL A 110 -1.52 -11.24 -2.07
CA VAL A 110 -1.54 -9.86 -1.62
C VAL A 110 -2.08 -9.80 -0.20
N GLN A 111 -1.25 -9.37 0.75
CA GLN A 111 -1.60 -9.24 2.16
C GLN A 111 -1.17 -7.87 2.70
N TYR A 112 -1.75 -7.49 3.83
CA TYR A 112 -1.44 -6.25 4.52
C TYR A 112 -1.15 -6.54 5.98
N PHE A 113 -0.19 -5.81 6.55
CA PHE A 113 0.15 -5.91 7.96
C PHE A 113 0.53 -4.52 8.50
N ASP A 114 0.40 -4.38 9.82
CA ASP A 114 0.72 -3.13 10.51
C ASP A 114 2.22 -3.10 10.82
N ALA A 115 2.90 -2.08 10.31
CA ALA A 115 4.33 -1.87 10.47
C ALA A 115 4.60 -0.51 11.12
N PRO A 116 5.67 -0.38 11.93
CA PRO A 116 5.99 0.90 12.59
C PRO A 116 6.46 1.98 11.60
N PHE A 117 6.89 1.60 10.39
CA PHE A 117 7.45 2.50 9.38
C PHE A 117 6.41 3.16 8.49
N ASP A 118 5.18 2.66 8.57
CA ASP A 118 4.07 3.06 7.73
C ASP A 118 3.01 3.63 8.68
N ARG A 119 3.33 4.77 9.29
CA ARG A 119 2.46 5.47 10.23
C ARG A 119 2.21 6.87 9.73
N THR A 120 0.96 7.29 9.79
CA THR A 120 0.50 8.64 9.47
C THR A 120 -0.03 9.31 10.73
N VAL A 121 -0.20 10.63 10.70
CA VAL A 121 -0.87 11.33 11.80
C VAL A 121 -2.37 11.30 11.58
N CYS A 122 -3.13 11.08 12.67
CA CYS A 122 -4.58 11.09 12.65
C CYS A 122 -5.13 12.41 12.07
N ALA A 123 -5.93 12.30 11.01
CA ALA A 123 -6.49 13.43 10.26
C ALA A 123 -7.47 14.28 11.07
N CYS A 124 -7.89 13.85 12.27
CA CYS A 124 -8.63 14.73 13.18
C CYS A 124 -7.79 15.90 13.69
N GLY A 125 -6.45 15.80 13.64
CA GLY A 125 -5.50 16.81 14.11
C GLY A 125 -4.97 16.60 15.53
N CYS A 126 -5.21 15.44 16.16
CA CYS A 126 -4.79 15.19 17.55
C CYS A 126 -3.31 14.82 17.72
N GLY A 127 -2.55 14.68 16.62
CA GLY A 127 -1.14 14.29 16.66
C GLY A 127 -0.87 12.80 16.89
N THR A 128 -1.90 12.00 17.24
CA THR A 128 -1.74 10.55 17.44
C THR A 128 -1.45 9.85 16.12
N GLU A 129 -0.49 8.92 16.13
CA GLU A 129 -0.19 8.08 14.98
C GLU A 129 -1.29 7.07 14.67
N THR A 130 -1.55 6.87 13.39
CA THR A 130 -2.42 5.84 12.85
C THR A 130 -1.59 4.88 11.98
N PRO A 131 -1.90 3.57 11.98
CA PRO A 131 -1.33 2.65 11.00
C PRO A 131 -1.66 3.13 9.58
N SER A 132 -0.73 2.94 8.65
CA SER A 132 -0.96 3.22 7.23
C SER A 132 -2.17 2.46 6.69
N GLY A 133 -2.88 3.13 5.78
CA GLY A 133 -4.21 2.72 5.35
C GLY A 133 -5.36 3.32 6.18
N ARG A 134 -5.10 3.83 7.39
CA ARG A 134 -6.11 4.52 8.22
C ARG A 134 -5.82 6.01 8.33
N ASN A 135 -6.87 6.81 8.15
CA ASN A 135 -6.80 8.28 8.31
C ASN A 135 -7.12 8.72 9.74
N PHE A 136 -7.82 7.87 10.50
CA PHE A 136 -8.29 8.21 11.84
C PHE A 136 -7.99 7.07 12.81
N VAL A 137 -7.68 7.43 14.04
CA VAL A 137 -7.81 6.52 15.19
C VAL A 137 -9.29 6.12 15.28
N ALA A 138 -9.58 4.90 15.75
CA ALA A 138 -10.94 4.40 15.84
C ALA A 138 -11.85 5.42 16.58
N GLY A 139 -12.97 5.82 15.93
CA GLY A 139 -13.94 6.79 16.46
C GLY A 139 -13.53 8.27 16.33
N HIS A 140 -12.29 8.58 15.96
CA HIS A 140 -11.87 9.98 15.80
C HIS A 140 -12.45 10.64 14.55
N ASP A 141 -12.84 9.87 13.54
CA ASP A 141 -13.56 10.36 12.36
C ASP A 141 -14.91 10.97 12.75
N GLN A 142 -15.69 10.24 13.55
CA GLN A 142 -16.98 10.70 14.06
C GLN A 142 -16.80 11.90 15.00
N ARG A 143 -15.82 11.87 15.91
CA ARG A 143 -15.57 13.03 16.78
C ARG A 143 -15.19 14.27 15.96
N ALA A 144 -14.29 14.10 14.99
CA ALA A 144 -13.77 15.19 14.17
C ALA A 144 -14.86 15.90 13.36
N ILE A 145 -15.79 15.15 12.75
CA ILE A 145 -16.88 15.74 11.97
C ILE A 145 -17.89 16.47 12.87
N HIS A 146 -18.26 15.90 14.02
CA HIS A 146 -19.19 16.55 14.95
C HIS A 146 -18.61 17.83 15.56
N GLU A 147 -17.31 17.86 15.89
CA GLU A 147 -16.65 19.08 16.37
C GLU A 147 -16.70 20.22 15.34
N ARG A 148 -16.59 19.89 14.04
CA ARG A 148 -16.66 20.88 12.94
C ARG A 148 -18.10 21.33 12.71
N ILE A 149 -19.06 20.41 12.71
CA ILE A 149 -20.50 20.71 12.66
C ILE A 149 -20.89 21.66 13.81
N ALA A 150 -20.42 21.40 15.03
CA ALA A 150 -20.70 22.25 16.18
C ALA A 150 -20.17 23.68 16.00
N LYS A 151 -18.98 23.86 15.41
CA LYS A 151 -18.42 25.19 15.11
C LYS A 151 -19.23 25.99 14.10
N VAL A 152 -19.94 25.32 13.19
CA VAL A 152 -20.81 25.97 12.19
C VAL A 152 -22.20 26.29 12.77
N GLY A 153 -22.50 25.85 14.00
CA GLY A 153 -23.79 26.09 14.67
C GLY A 153 -24.71 24.88 14.70
N GLY A 154 -24.22 23.70 14.35
CA GLY A 154 -24.99 22.45 14.34
C GLY A 154 -25.21 21.90 12.94
N VAL A 155 -26.00 20.82 12.86
CA VAL A 155 -26.15 20.04 11.61
C VAL A 155 -26.82 20.87 10.51
N VAL A 156 -27.92 21.59 10.81
CA VAL A 156 -28.65 22.37 9.80
C VAL A 156 -27.76 23.47 9.19
N PRO A 157 -27.10 24.35 9.98
CA PRO A 157 -26.17 25.34 9.43
C PRO A 157 -25.01 24.72 8.63
N PHE A 158 -24.51 23.55 9.05
CA PHE A 158 -23.45 22.85 8.31
C PHE A 158 -23.93 22.39 6.93
N LEU A 159 -25.14 21.84 6.83
CA LEU A 159 -25.71 21.43 5.54
C LEU A 159 -25.97 22.63 4.63
N GLU A 160 -26.54 23.71 5.16
CA GLU A 160 -26.77 24.95 4.40
C GLU A 160 -25.46 25.54 3.86
N TRP A 161 -24.40 25.54 4.68
CA TRP A 161 -23.07 25.94 4.25
C TRP A 161 -22.51 25.01 3.17
N PHE A 162 -22.61 23.69 3.37
CA PHE A 162 -22.11 22.70 2.42
C PHE A 162 -22.80 22.83 1.06
N ASP A 163 -24.13 22.92 1.02
CA ASP A 163 -24.91 23.02 -0.22
C ASP A 163 -24.65 24.35 -0.95
N LYS A 164 -24.37 25.43 -0.21
CA LYS A 164 -24.00 26.72 -0.78
C LYS A 164 -22.61 26.70 -1.41
N GLU A 165 -21.61 26.16 -0.71
CA GLU A 165 -20.21 26.16 -1.18
C GLU A 165 -19.94 25.06 -2.20
N TRP A 166 -20.62 23.92 -2.08
CA TRP A 166 -20.43 22.77 -2.95
C TRP A 166 -21.51 22.69 -4.04
N THR A 167 -21.45 23.64 -4.98
CA THR A 167 -22.21 23.51 -6.23
C THR A 167 -21.50 22.53 -7.16
N GLN A 168 -21.99 21.28 -7.20
CA GLN A 168 -21.53 20.34 -8.23
C GLN A 168 -21.82 20.93 -9.61
N SER A 169 -20.78 21.35 -10.34
CA SER A 169 -20.85 21.39 -11.80
C SER A 169 -21.10 19.96 -12.26
N LYS A 170 -22.36 19.69 -12.62
CA LYS A 170 -22.74 18.48 -13.37
C LYS A 170 -22.00 18.42 -14.69
#